data_AF-A0A9D6IM42-F1
#
_entry.id   AF-A0A9D6IM42-F1
#
_cell.length_a   1.000
_cell.length_b   1.000
_cell.length_c   1.000
_cell.angle_alpha   90.00
_cell.angle_beta   90.00
_cell.angle_gamma   90.00
#
_symmetry.space_group_name_H-M   'P 1'
#
loop_
_entity.id
_entity.type
_entity.pdbx_description
1 polymer ?
#
loop_
_entity_poly.entity_id
_entity_poly.type
_entity_poly.pdbx_seq_one_letter_code
_entity_poly.pdbx_strand_id
1 'polypeptide(L)' 'MKKEERQSYVMLFCALLLVKNSKATLEQSMSLVPLTGSAKHLAGELVSHAGPRNS' A
#
# COMPACT_ATOMS: atom_id res chain seq x y z
N MET A 1 -13.10 9.49 10.80
CA MET A 1 -12.36 9.22 9.56
C MET A 1 -12.91 10.11 8.45
N LYS A 2 -12.07 10.91 7.79
CA LYS A 2 -12.53 11.79 6.69
C LYS A 2 -12.85 10.94 5.44
N LYS A 3 -13.72 11.42 4.55
CA LYS A 3 -14.13 10.66 3.34
C LYS A 3 -12.93 10.29 2.45
N GLU A 4 -11.98 11.20 2.28
CA GLU A 4 -10.75 11.03 1.48
C GLU A 4 -9.81 9.98 2.09
N GLU A 5 -9.77 9.93 3.42
CA GLU A 5 -8.98 8.95 4.17
C GLU A 5 -9.55 7.54 3.96
N ARG A 6 -10.89 7.40 4.07
CA ARG A 6 -11.57 6.12 3.78
C ARG A 6 -11.32 5.64 2.35
N GLN A 7 -11.36 6.52 1.36
CA GLN A 7 -11.03 6.18 -0.03
C GLN A 7 -9.57 5.71 -0.17
N SER A 8 -8.64 6.38 0.52
CA SER A 8 -7.22 5.98 0.52
C SER A 8 -7.02 4.57 1.09
N TYR A 9 -7.73 4.20 2.17
CA TYR A 9 -7.67 2.83 2.71
C TYR A 9 -8.27 1.77 1.79
N VAL A 10 -9.36 2.09 1.09
CA VAL A 10 -9.94 1.17 0.08
C VAL A 10 -8.95 0.95 -1.07
N MET A 11 -8.29 2.01 -1.56
CA MET A 11 -7.28 1.89 -2.60
C MET A 11 -6.05 1.09 -2.14
N LEU A 12 -5.58 1.32 -0.91
CA LEU A 12 -4.50 0.53 -0.30
C LEU A 12 -4.87 -0.95 -0.24
N PHE A 13 -6.10 -1.28 0.18
CA PHE A 13 -6.59 -2.66 0.21
C PHE A 13 -6.63 -3.30 -1.17
N CYS A 14 -7.16 -2.60 -2.19
CA CYS A 14 -7.18 -3.09 -3.56
C CYS A 14 -5.76 -3.36 -4.10
N ALA A 15 -4.81 -2.45 -3.84
CA ALA A 15 -3.43 -2.64 -4.25
C ALA A 15 -2.76 -3.85 -3.58
N LEU A 16 -3.04 -4.10 -2.29
CA LEU A 16 -2.56 -5.28 -1.58
C LEU A 16 -3.09 -6.60 -2.19
N LEU A 17 -4.36 -6.61 -2.63
CA LEU A 17 -4.94 -7.77 -3.32
C LEU A 17 -4.28 -8.04 -4.69
N LEU A 18 -3.88 -6.99 -5.41
CA LEU A 18 -3.18 -7.10 -6.69
C LEU A 18 -1.77 -7.67 -6.50
N VAL A 19 -1.04 -7.21 -5.48
CA VAL A 19 0.30 -7.72 -5.14
C VAL A 19 0.25 -9.21 -4.82
N LYS A 20 -0.77 -9.68 -4.10
CA LYS A 20 -0.92 -11.11 -3.77
C LYS A 20 -1.11 -12.01 -5.00
N ASN A 21 -1.64 -11.47 -6.09
CA ASN A 21 -1.97 -12.23 -7.31
C ASN A 21 -1.04 -11.89 -8.50
N SER A 22 -0.01 -11.07 -8.29
CA SER A 22 0.87 -10.57 -9.34
C SER A 22 2.34 -10.68 -8.93
N LYS A 23 3.26 -10.54 -9.90
CA LYS A 23 4.69 -10.37 -9.64
C LYS A 23 5.07 -8.92 -9.28
N ALA A 24 4.09 -8.01 -9.27
CA ALA A 24 4.31 -6.62 -8.91
C ALA A 24 4.64 -6.48 -7.42
N THR A 25 5.66 -5.69 -7.10
CA THR A 25 5.98 -5.40 -5.69
C THR A 25 4.94 -4.47 -5.08
N LEU A 26 4.86 -4.48 -3.75
CA LEU A 26 4.01 -3.54 -3.03
C LEU A 26 4.40 -2.10 -3.36
N GLU A 27 5.70 -1.81 -3.40
CA GLU A 27 6.23 -0.49 -3.78
C GLU A 27 5.75 -0.02 -5.16
N GLN A 28 5.82 -0.90 -6.18
CA GLN A 28 5.33 -0.59 -7.52
C GLN A 28 3.82 -0.32 -7.53
N SER A 29 3.07 -1.12 -6.78
CA SER A 29 1.62 -0.96 -6.68
C SER A 29 1.23 0.34 -5.97
N MET A 30 1.99 0.74 -4.94
CA MET A 30 1.80 1.98 -4.19
C MET A 30 2.10 3.24 -5.02
N SER A 31 2.95 3.15 -6.05
CA SER A 31 3.23 4.27 -6.96
C SER A 31 2.04 4.67 -7.83
N LEU A 32 1.05 3.79 -7.99
CA LEU A 32 -0.11 3.97 -8.87
C LEU A 32 -1.38 4.38 -8.13
N VAL A 33 -1.42 4.24 -6.80
CA VAL A 33 -2.59 4.61 -5.99
C VAL A 33 -2.39 5.97 -5.33
N PRO A 34 -3.33 6.92 -5.48
CA PRO A 34 -3.26 8.22 -4.85
C PRO A 34 -3.59 8.12 -3.35
N LEU A 35 -2.62 7.67 -2.55
CA LEU A 35 -2.74 7.56 -1.10
C LEU A 35 -2.36 8.87 -0.43
N THR A 36 -3.14 9.27 0.58
CA THR A 36 -2.88 10.46 1.39
C THR A 36 -3.03 10.15 2.89
N GLY A 37 -2.49 11.04 3.72
CA GLY A 37 -2.62 10.95 5.18
C GLY A 37 -2.13 9.62 5.77
N SER A 38 -2.87 9.10 6.74
CA SER A 38 -2.56 7.88 7.51
C SER A 38 -2.38 6.63 6.63
N ALA A 39 -3.12 6.54 5.52
CA ALA A 39 -3.02 5.41 4.58
C ALA A 39 -1.67 5.39 3.83
N LYS A 40 -1.13 6.57 3.50
CA LYS A 40 0.20 6.68 2.88
C LYS A 40 1.31 6.30 3.87
N HIS A 41 1.16 6.68 5.13
CA HIS A 41 2.10 6.29 6.18
C HIS A 41 2.13 4.77 6.36
N LEU A 42 0.96 4.16 6.51
CA LEU A 42 0.81 2.71 6.64
C LEU A 42 1.36 1.95 5.42
N ALA A 43 1.12 2.47 4.21
CA ALA A 43 1.71 1.91 2.99
C ALA A 43 3.24 1.88 3.03
N GLY A 44 3.87 2.95 3.54
CA GLY A 44 5.32 3.02 3.71
C GLY A 44 5.84 1.97 4.70
N GLU A 45 5.17 1.81 5.84
CA GLU A 45 5.53 0.79 6.84
C GLU A 45 5.43 -0.63 6.26
N LEU A 46 4.38 -0.90 5.50
CA LEU A 46 4.18 -2.20 4.84
C LEU A 46 5.26 -2.48 3.80
N VAL A 47 5.71 -1.48 3.03
CA VAL A 47 6.82 -1.63 2.08
C VAL A 47 8.13 -1.92 2.83
N SER A 48 8.42 -1.17 3.90
CA SER A 48 9.61 -1.40 4.74
C SER A 48 9.63 -2.78 5.38
N HIS A 49 8.49 -3.33 5.80
CA HIS A 49 8.39 -4.67 6.38
C HIS A 49 8.32 -5.81 5.35
N ALA A 50 7.99 -5.52 4.09
CA ALA A 50 7.92 -6.51 3.01
C ALA A 50 9.24 -6.71 2.24
N GLY A 51 10.28 -5.92 2.53
CA GLY A 51 11.63 -6.11 1.99
C GLY A 51 12.27 -7.43 2.44
N PRO A 52 13.25 -7.99 1.70
CA PRO A 52 13.84 -9.28 2.04
C PRO A 52 14.45 -9.23 3.43
N ARG A 53 13.93 -10.06 4.35
CA ARG A 53 14.58 -10.37 5.62
C ARG A 53 15.92 -11.06 5.32
N ASN A 54 16.96 -10.27 5.06
CA ASN A 54 18.32 -10.73 5.24
C ASN A 54 18.62 -10.62 6.74
N SER A 55 18.53 -11.77 7.42
CA SER A 55 19.15 -12.04 8.72
C SER A 55 20.03 -13.26 8.54
#